data_AF-A0A349UR07-F1
#
_entry.id   AF-A0A349UR07-F1
#
_cell.length_a   1.000
_cell.length_b   1.000
_cell.length_c   1.000
_cell.angle_alpha   90.00
_cell.angle_beta   90.00
_cell.angle_gamma   90.00
#
_symmetry.space_group_name_H-M   'P 1'
#
loop_
_entity.id
_entity.type
_entity.pdbx_description
1 polymer ?
#
loop_
_entity_poly.entity_id
_entity_poly.type
_entity_poly.pdbx_seq_one_letter_code
_entity_poly.pdbx_strand_id
1 'polypeptide(L)'
;MFLPPQLDQKILQRFDHLIQQGQRFLDETNPDGGVGLIRDLGVPTWKINYASLLAYVLPPRHYHRHLIQDVDNQCLTWGWIHNHLAYLKGIRDDYANGFLGNFAVAIEAEMASDYMRQAEQLLTEGQSGKYDHIPAAVLAGAVLEKSLRAICGQQAPPVPTRDAKERPMTLNGLVDALKKAGAFNEMVAKQLRAWADIRNHAAHGEFDLFTRSDVELMLKGVTAFLAGHLR
;
A
#
# COMPACT_ATOMS: atom_id res chain seq x y z
N MET A 1 -6.98 -0.34 -1.92
CA MET A 1 -6.01 0.20 -2.89
C MET A 1 -6.69 1.40 -3.55
N PHE A 2 -6.20 2.63 -3.38
CA PHE A 2 -6.77 3.78 -4.10
C PHE A 2 -5.85 4.07 -5.29
N LEU A 3 -6.13 3.50 -6.46
CA LEU A 3 -5.42 3.89 -7.69
C LEU A 3 -6.09 5.13 -8.28
N PRO A 4 -5.43 5.83 -9.22
CA PRO A 4 -6.14 6.81 -10.04
C PRO A 4 -7.41 6.15 -10.62
N PRO A 5 -8.58 6.81 -10.60
CA PRO A 5 -9.85 6.19 -10.99
C PRO A 5 -9.81 5.52 -12.38
N GLN A 6 -9.05 6.11 -13.31
CA GLN A 6 -8.85 5.58 -14.66
C GLN A 6 -8.07 4.25 -14.67
N LEU A 7 -7.13 4.08 -13.74
CA LEU A 7 -6.33 2.86 -13.62
C LEU A 7 -7.13 1.75 -12.91
N ASP A 8 -7.85 2.06 -11.83
CA ASP A 8 -8.76 1.13 -11.16
C ASP A 8 -9.81 0.59 -12.16
N GLN A 9 -10.42 1.49 -12.93
CA GLN A 9 -11.39 1.11 -13.96
C GLN A 9 -10.77 0.20 -15.03
N LYS A 10 -9.54 0.49 -15.47
CA LYS A 10 -8.82 -0.33 -16.45
C LYS A 10 -8.54 -1.75 -15.93
N ILE A 11 -8.22 -1.89 -14.64
CA ILE A 11 -7.97 -3.19 -14.01
C ILE A 11 -9.28 -3.98 -13.88
N LEU A 12 -10.37 -3.35 -13.43
CA LEU A 12 -11.69 -3.98 -13.37
C LEU A 12 -12.15 -4.46 -14.75
N GLN A 13 -11.98 -3.64 -15.79
CA GLN A 13 -12.26 -4.04 -17.17
C GLN A 13 -11.41 -5.23 -17.62
N ARG A 14 -10.15 -5.30 -17.18
CA ARG A 14 -9.28 -6.44 -17.48
C ARG A 14 -9.76 -7.73 -16.81
N PHE A 15 -10.24 -7.65 -15.56
CA PHE A 15 -10.91 -8.79 -14.92
C PHE A 15 -12.15 -9.22 -15.71
N ASP A 16 -13.04 -8.28 -16.04
CA ASP A 16 -14.29 -8.55 -16.77
C ASP A 16 -14.03 -9.24 -18.11
N HIS A 17 -13.05 -8.74 -18.86
CA HIS A 17 -12.64 -9.32 -20.13
C HIS A 17 -12.18 -10.78 -19.97
N LEU A 18 -11.29 -11.05 -19.00
CA LEU A 18 -10.80 -12.41 -18.78
C LEU A 18 -11.89 -13.35 -18.25
N ILE A 19 -12.80 -12.87 -17.41
CA ILE A 19 -13.96 -13.63 -16.95
C ILE A 19 -14.85 -14.01 -18.14
N GLN A 20 -15.13 -13.05 -19.03
CA GLN A 20 -15.94 -13.31 -20.22
C GLN A 20 -15.26 -14.33 -21.17
N GLN A 21 -13.94 -14.23 -21.37
CA GLN A 21 -13.19 -15.20 -22.16
C GLN A 21 -13.25 -16.61 -21.56
N GLY A 22 -13.03 -16.74 -20.24
CA GLY A 22 -13.11 -18.01 -19.54
C GLY A 22 -14.51 -18.64 -19.63
N GLN A 23 -15.56 -17.82 -19.52
CA GLN A 23 -16.94 -18.27 -19.67
C GLN A 23 -17.22 -18.79 -21.09
N ARG A 24 -16.75 -18.09 -22.13
CA ARG A 24 -16.91 -18.54 -23.52
C ARG A 24 -16.30 -19.92 -23.77
N PHE A 25 -15.10 -20.18 -23.25
CA PHE A 25 -14.47 -21.50 -23.39
C PHE A 25 -15.35 -22.63 -22.80
N LEU A 26 -16.00 -22.36 -21.65
CA LEU A 26 -16.90 -23.33 -21.02
C LEU A 26 -18.23 -23.48 -21.79
N ASP A 27 -18.77 -22.40 -22.32
CA ASP A 27 -20.06 -22.40 -23.03
C ASP A 27 -19.94 -23.05 -24.43
N GLU A 28 -18.84 -22.80 -25.14
CA GLU A 28 -18.57 -23.34 -26.49
C GLU A 28 -18.23 -24.83 -26.46
N THR A 29 -17.94 -25.40 -25.29
CA THR A 29 -17.45 -26.78 -25.15
C THR A 29 -18.30 -27.60 -24.18
N ASN A 30 -19.52 -27.94 -24.59
CA ASN A 30 -20.34 -28.93 -23.89
C ASN A 30 -20.84 -30.00 -24.86
N PRO A 31 -20.30 -31.24 -24.77
CA PRO A 31 -21.23 -32.36 -24.84
C PRO A 31 -21.38 -33.18 -23.55
N ASP A 32 -20.34 -33.63 -22.83
CA ASP A 32 -20.54 -34.73 -21.86
C ASP A 32 -19.62 -34.72 -20.60
N GLY A 33 -19.07 -33.57 -20.20
CA GLY A 33 -18.28 -33.50 -18.94
C GLY A 33 -16.99 -34.35 -18.96
N GLY A 34 -16.49 -34.71 -20.15
CA GLY A 34 -15.29 -35.53 -20.31
C GLY A 34 -13.98 -34.81 -20.02
N VAL A 35 -13.03 -35.52 -19.42
CA VAL A 35 -11.64 -35.11 -19.11
C VAL A 35 -10.79 -35.06 -20.39
N GLY A 36 -11.24 -34.33 -21.41
CA GLY A 36 -10.53 -34.16 -22.68
C GLY A 36 -9.47 -33.07 -22.60
N LEU A 37 -8.30 -33.29 -23.20
CA LEU A 37 -7.26 -32.28 -23.37
C LEU A 37 -7.76 -31.15 -24.28
N ILE A 38 -7.55 -29.90 -23.86
CA ILE A 38 -7.96 -28.71 -24.61
C ILE A 38 -7.01 -28.51 -25.80
N ARG A 39 -7.58 -28.39 -27.01
CA ARG A 39 -6.84 -28.09 -28.25
C ARG A 39 -7.00 -26.64 -28.74
N ASP A 40 -7.78 -25.83 -28.03
CA ASP A 40 -7.97 -24.41 -28.32
C ASP A 40 -6.70 -23.61 -27.95
N LEU A 41 -6.11 -22.93 -28.93
CA LEU A 41 -4.93 -22.08 -28.77
C LEU A 41 -5.20 -20.83 -27.90
N GLY A 42 -6.46 -20.43 -27.73
CA GLY A 42 -6.88 -19.31 -26.88
C GLY A 42 -6.74 -19.57 -25.39
N VAL A 43 -6.85 -20.83 -24.95
CA VAL A 43 -6.75 -21.18 -23.51
C VAL A 43 -5.34 -20.98 -22.96
N PRO A 44 -4.25 -21.39 -23.63
CA PRO A 44 -2.89 -21.01 -23.25
C PRO A 44 -2.68 -19.49 -23.15
N THR A 45 -3.26 -18.69 -24.06
CA THR A 45 -3.17 -17.22 -23.99
C THR A 45 -3.93 -16.68 -22.79
N TRP A 46 -5.14 -17.19 -22.52
CA TRP A 46 -5.92 -16.82 -21.35
C TRP A 46 -5.19 -17.14 -20.05
N LYS A 47 -4.55 -18.31 -19.98
CA LYS A 47 -3.70 -18.76 -18.86
C LYS A 47 -2.58 -17.75 -18.55
N ILE A 48 -1.82 -17.31 -19.55
CA ILE A 48 -0.75 -16.30 -19.37
C ILE A 48 -1.32 -14.98 -18.89
N ASN A 49 -2.44 -14.55 -19.47
CA ASN A 49 -3.08 -13.29 -19.13
C ASN A 49 -3.66 -13.28 -17.71
N TYR A 50 -4.23 -14.41 -17.26
CA TYR A 50 -4.69 -14.65 -15.91
C TYR A 50 -3.54 -14.51 -14.91
N ALA A 51 -2.45 -15.24 -15.12
CA ALA A 51 -1.28 -15.21 -14.23
C ALA A 51 -0.69 -13.80 -14.15
N SER A 52 -0.60 -13.12 -15.29
CA SER A 52 -0.08 -11.75 -15.39
C SER A 52 -0.95 -10.75 -14.62
N LEU A 53 -2.28 -10.85 -14.71
CA LEU A 53 -3.20 -9.99 -13.96
C LEU A 53 -3.08 -10.24 -12.46
N LEU A 54 -3.05 -11.50 -12.03
CA LEU A 54 -2.92 -11.84 -10.61
C LEU A 54 -1.59 -11.36 -10.03
N ALA A 55 -0.49 -11.50 -10.77
CA ALA A 55 0.81 -11.00 -10.34
C ALA A 55 0.84 -9.48 -10.16
N TYR A 56 0.04 -8.76 -10.95
CA TYR A 56 -0.09 -7.31 -10.91
C TYR A 56 -0.94 -6.82 -9.73
N VAL A 57 -2.08 -7.47 -9.46
CA VAL A 57 -3.06 -7.01 -8.45
C VAL A 57 -2.83 -7.57 -7.05
N LEU A 58 -2.24 -8.76 -6.92
CA LEU A 58 -2.00 -9.39 -5.63
C LEU A 58 -0.68 -8.87 -5.01
N PRO A 59 -0.68 -8.43 -3.74
CA PRO A 59 0.55 -8.00 -3.06
C PRO A 59 1.59 -9.11 -2.84
N PRO A 60 2.89 -8.75 -2.68
CA PRO A 60 4.02 -9.57 -2.20
C PRO A 60 3.71 -10.95 -1.63
N ARG A 61 3.01 -10.85 -0.50
CA ARG A 61 2.79 -11.87 0.50
C ARG A 61 1.30 -12.22 0.63
N HIS A 62 0.51 -11.94 -0.40
CA HIS A 62 -0.91 -12.25 -0.39
C HIS A 62 -1.12 -13.78 -0.35
N TYR A 63 -2.09 -14.24 0.44
CA TYR A 63 -2.36 -15.68 0.62
C TYR A 63 -2.60 -16.40 -0.72
N HIS A 64 -3.35 -15.76 -1.63
CA HIS A 64 -3.67 -16.31 -2.95
C HIS A 64 -2.56 -16.21 -4.01
N ARG A 65 -1.34 -15.75 -3.65
CA ARG A 65 -0.22 -15.64 -4.61
C ARG A 65 0.22 -16.99 -5.18
N HIS A 66 -0.05 -18.09 -4.47
CA HIS A 66 0.20 -19.46 -4.94
C HIS A 66 -0.53 -19.77 -6.26
N LEU A 67 -1.70 -19.17 -6.48
CA LEU A 67 -2.50 -19.34 -7.70
C LEU A 67 -1.80 -18.89 -8.98
N ILE A 68 -0.67 -18.15 -8.89
CA ILE A 68 0.15 -17.77 -10.04
C ILE A 68 1.15 -18.89 -10.38
N GLN A 69 1.68 -19.56 -9.35
CA GLN A 69 2.67 -20.62 -9.51
C GLN A 69 2.02 -21.93 -9.97
N ASP A 70 0.80 -22.21 -9.50
CA ASP A 70 0.04 -23.40 -9.88
C ASP A 70 -0.39 -23.40 -11.35
N VAL A 71 -0.37 -22.22 -11.99
CA VAL A 71 -0.72 -22.05 -13.39
C VAL A 71 0.19 -22.91 -14.28
N ASP A 72 1.49 -22.96 -14.01
CA ASP A 72 2.48 -23.64 -14.87
C ASP A 72 2.51 -25.17 -14.70
N ASN A 73 2.09 -25.68 -13.55
CA ASN A 73 2.25 -27.10 -13.20
C ASN A 73 1.06 -27.99 -13.57
N GLN A 74 -0.04 -27.43 -14.09
CA GLN A 74 -1.26 -28.20 -14.37
C GLN A 74 -1.54 -28.33 -15.87
N CYS A 75 -2.00 -29.52 -16.27
CA CYS A 75 -2.55 -29.77 -17.60
C CYS A 75 -3.82 -28.93 -17.82
N LEU A 76 -3.94 -28.33 -19.00
CA LEU A 76 -5.12 -27.55 -19.38
C LEU A 76 -6.32 -28.49 -19.59
N THR A 77 -7.20 -28.52 -18.59
CA THR A 77 -8.45 -29.29 -18.59
C THR A 77 -9.65 -28.37 -18.41
N TRP A 78 -10.86 -28.86 -18.72
CA TRP A 78 -12.09 -28.08 -18.50
C TRP A 78 -12.33 -27.76 -17.02
N GLY A 79 -12.05 -28.72 -16.13
CA GLY A 79 -12.11 -28.48 -14.68
C GLY A 79 -11.11 -27.40 -14.23
N TRP A 80 -9.94 -27.33 -14.87
CA TRP A 80 -8.97 -26.27 -14.62
C TRP A 80 -9.55 -24.89 -14.98
N ILE A 81 -10.15 -24.73 -16.16
CA ILE A 81 -10.79 -23.46 -16.57
C ILE A 81 -11.90 -23.08 -15.59
N HIS A 82 -12.77 -24.03 -15.24
CA HIS A 82 -13.87 -23.79 -14.31
C HIS A 82 -13.38 -23.24 -12.96
N ASN A 83 -12.38 -23.90 -12.35
CA ASN A 83 -11.83 -23.47 -11.07
C ASN A 83 -11.15 -22.10 -11.17
N HIS A 84 -10.34 -21.86 -12.20
CA HIS A 84 -9.62 -20.60 -12.36
C HIS A 84 -10.56 -19.43 -12.71
N LEU A 85 -11.67 -19.70 -13.39
CA LEU A 85 -12.74 -18.72 -13.58
C LEU A 85 -13.39 -18.34 -12.24
N ALA A 86 -13.65 -19.31 -11.36
CA ALA A 86 -14.18 -19.04 -10.03
C ALA A 86 -13.20 -18.22 -9.18
N TYR A 87 -11.90 -18.56 -9.21
CA TYR A 87 -10.87 -17.80 -8.51
C TYR A 87 -10.77 -16.36 -9.03
N LEU A 88 -10.82 -16.18 -10.35
CA LEU A 88 -10.77 -14.86 -10.97
C LEU A 88 -11.96 -13.98 -10.55
N LYS A 89 -13.17 -14.56 -10.47
CA LYS A 89 -14.38 -13.87 -9.98
C LYS A 89 -14.23 -13.46 -8.51
N GLY A 90 -13.72 -14.35 -7.65
CA GLY A 90 -13.48 -14.05 -6.24
C GLY A 90 -12.44 -12.94 -6.04
N ILE A 91 -11.29 -13.03 -6.71
CA ILE A 91 -10.23 -12.01 -6.61
C ILE A 91 -10.69 -10.66 -7.17
N ARG A 92 -11.52 -10.64 -8.22
CA ARG A 92 -12.14 -9.42 -8.73
C ARG A 92 -13.03 -8.76 -7.67
N ASP A 93 -13.84 -9.54 -6.96
CA ASP A 93 -14.72 -9.03 -5.91
C ASP A 93 -13.91 -8.44 -4.75
N ASP A 94 -12.90 -9.16 -4.26
CA ASP A 94 -11.98 -8.65 -3.25
C ASP A 94 -11.23 -7.40 -3.73
N TYR A 95 -10.83 -7.34 -5.01
CA TYR A 95 -10.20 -6.16 -5.60
C TYR A 95 -11.15 -4.96 -5.60
N ALA A 96 -12.38 -5.14 -6.11
CA ALA A 96 -13.37 -4.08 -6.26
C ALA A 96 -13.78 -3.47 -4.91
N ASN A 97 -13.79 -4.30 -3.85
CA ASN A 97 -14.15 -3.88 -2.50
C ASN A 97 -12.92 -3.54 -1.62
N GLY A 98 -11.70 -3.62 -2.17
CA GLY A 98 -10.47 -3.20 -1.49
C GLY A 98 -9.87 -4.19 -0.48
N PHE A 99 -10.28 -5.46 -0.49
CA PHE A 99 -9.87 -6.50 0.45
C PHE A 99 -8.56 -7.21 0.12
N LEU A 100 -7.94 -6.96 -1.04
CA LEU A 100 -6.65 -7.57 -1.38
C LEU A 100 -5.45 -7.00 -0.61
N GLY A 101 -5.65 -5.91 0.14
CA GLY A 101 -4.62 -5.29 0.97
C GLY A 101 -4.40 -6.01 2.30
N ASN A 102 -3.32 -5.66 3.00
CA ASN A 102 -3.14 -6.11 4.37
C ASN A 102 -4.06 -5.32 5.29
N PHE A 103 -5.03 -5.99 5.93
CA PHE A 103 -5.97 -5.37 6.86
C PHE A 103 -5.29 -4.55 7.97
N ALA A 104 -4.17 -5.02 8.52
CA ALA A 104 -3.42 -4.29 9.52
C ALA A 104 -2.82 -2.98 8.96
N VAL A 105 -2.34 -3.00 7.71
CA VAL A 105 -1.83 -1.78 7.03
C VAL A 105 -2.97 -0.80 6.75
N ALA A 106 -4.15 -1.29 6.40
CA ALA A 106 -5.33 -0.46 6.19
C ALA A 106 -5.78 0.23 7.49
N ILE A 107 -5.84 -0.50 8.61
CA ILE A 107 -6.12 0.08 9.94
C ILE A 107 -5.09 1.15 10.28
N GLU A 108 -3.81 0.85 10.08
CA GLU A 108 -2.73 1.79 10.38
C GLU A 108 -2.81 3.08 9.56
N ALA A 109 -3.19 2.97 8.27
CA ALA A 109 -3.42 4.12 7.42
C ALA A 109 -4.62 4.97 7.89
N GLU A 110 -5.71 4.33 8.30
CA GLU A 110 -6.89 5.03 8.83
C GLU A 110 -6.57 5.73 10.14
N MET A 111 -5.87 5.06 11.07
CA MET A 111 -5.42 5.66 12.32
C MET A 111 -4.48 6.84 12.07
N ALA A 112 -3.53 6.71 11.13
CA ALA A 112 -2.65 7.81 10.75
C ALA A 112 -3.44 9.00 10.19
N SER A 113 -4.43 8.74 9.31
CA SER A 113 -5.31 9.79 8.77
C SER A 113 -6.12 10.48 9.86
N ASP A 114 -6.67 9.73 10.80
CA ASP A 114 -7.43 10.27 11.93
C ASP A 114 -6.55 11.13 12.85
N TYR A 115 -5.34 10.67 13.20
CA TYR A 115 -4.41 11.48 13.99
C TYR A 115 -3.93 12.74 13.27
N MET A 116 -3.71 12.67 11.95
CA MET A 116 -3.40 13.88 11.16
C MET A 116 -4.58 14.86 11.16
N ARG A 117 -5.82 14.36 11.06
CA ARG A 117 -7.04 15.18 11.17
C ARG A 117 -7.17 15.83 12.55
N GLN A 118 -6.89 15.09 13.63
CA GLN A 118 -6.85 15.64 14.98
C GLN A 118 -5.77 16.73 15.12
N ALA A 119 -4.59 16.54 14.50
CA ALA A 119 -3.54 17.55 14.49
C ALA A 119 -3.96 18.84 13.74
N GLU A 120 -4.68 18.70 12.62
CA GLU A 120 -5.28 19.83 11.89
C GLU A 120 -6.40 20.52 12.68
N GLN A 121 -7.23 19.74 13.39
CA GLN A 121 -8.29 20.27 14.26
C GLN A 121 -7.71 21.09 15.41
N LEU A 122 -6.59 20.68 16.02
CA LEU A 122 -5.91 21.47 17.05
C LEU A 122 -5.55 22.88 16.57
N LEU A 123 -5.17 23.04 15.29
CA LEU A 123 -4.88 24.34 14.69
C LEU A 123 -6.13 25.16 14.33
N THR A 124 -7.30 24.51 14.24
CA THR A 124 -8.57 25.10 13.77
C THR A 124 -9.52 25.45 14.93
N GLU A 125 -9.65 24.57 15.92
CA GLU A 125 -10.55 24.70 17.07
C GLU A 125 -9.98 25.60 18.17
N GLY A 126 -8.67 25.87 18.14
CA GLY A 126 -8.05 26.83 19.04
C GLY A 126 -8.58 28.24 18.78
N GLN A 127 -9.30 28.83 19.74
CA GLN A 127 -9.30 30.29 19.90
C GLN A 127 -7.85 30.73 19.80
N SER A 128 -7.44 31.44 18.73
CA SER A 128 -6.04 31.75 18.36
C SER A 128 -5.08 31.73 19.55
N GLY A 129 -4.68 30.53 19.92
CA GLY A 129 -3.98 30.26 21.17
C GLY A 129 -2.52 30.26 20.82
N LYS A 130 -1.69 30.88 21.65
CA LYS A 130 -0.28 31.10 21.32
C LYS A 130 0.52 29.81 21.04
N TYR A 131 -0.01 28.63 21.39
CA TYR A 131 0.75 27.38 21.51
C TYR A 131 0.04 26.11 20.97
N ASP A 132 -1.07 26.25 20.23
CA ASP A 132 -1.83 25.15 19.58
C ASP A 132 -0.98 24.25 18.67
N HIS A 133 0.01 24.86 18.01
CA HIS A 133 0.95 24.22 17.11
C HIS A 133 1.91 23.24 17.81
N ILE A 134 2.12 23.36 19.12
CA ILE A 134 2.98 22.45 19.87
C ILE A 134 2.40 21.02 19.90
N PRO A 135 1.18 20.77 20.45
CA PRO A 135 0.61 19.43 20.44
C PRO A 135 0.34 18.93 19.02
N ALA A 136 0.01 19.80 18.06
CA ALA A 136 -0.14 19.42 16.66
C ALA A 136 1.19 18.89 16.06
N ALA A 137 2.33 19.54 16.33
CA ALA A 137 3.65 19.09 15.90
C ALA A 137 4.04 17.74 16.51
N VAL A 138 3.76 17.55 17.80
CA VAL A 138 4.03 16.28 18.50
C VAL A 138 3.21 15.14 17.88
N LEU A 139 1.91 15.35 17.66
CA LEU A 139 1.02 14.34 17.09
C LEU A 139 1.42 13.97 15.66
N ALA A 140 1.65 14.97 14.80
CA ALA A 140 2.07 14.77 13.42
C ALA A 140 3.42 14.04 13.32
N GLY A 141 4.37 14.40 14.18
CA GLY A 141 5.67 13.74 14.20
C GLY A 141 5.62 12.31 14.74
N ALA A 142 4.68 11.98 15.65
CA ALA A 142 4.43 10.60 16.07
C ALA A 142 3.88 9.74 14.92
N VAL A 143 2.93 10.28 14.15
CA VAL A 143 2.42 9.63 12.93
C VAL A 143 3.56 9.43 11.91
N LEU A 144 4.39 10.45 11.69
CA LEU A 144 5.53 10.36 10.79
C LEU A 144 6.51 9.26 11.21
N GLU A 145 6.86 9.18 12.51
CA GLU A 145 7.76 8.15 13.02
C GLU A 145 7.20 6.74 12.81
N LYS A 146 5.92 6.53 13.16
CA LYS A 146 5.25 5.23 12.98
C LYS A 146 5.25 4.83 11.49
N SER A 147 4.99 5.78 10.62
CA SER A 147 4.96 5.59 9.17
C SER A 147 6.33 5.25 8.60
N LEU A 148 7.40 5.93 9.02
CA LEU A 148 8.77 5.59 8.61
C LEU A 148 9.17 4.17 9.05
N ARG A 149 8.76 3.74 10.26
CA ARG A 149 9.00 2.36 10.72
C ARG A 149 8.26 1.35 9.85
N ALA A 150 7.03 1.64 9.44
CA ALA A 150 6.27 0.80 8.50
C ALA A 150 6.97 0.71 7.13
N ILE A 151 7.42 1.86 6.59
CA ILE A 151 8.16 1.92 5.32
C ILE A 151 9.46 1.12 5.40
N CYS A 152 10.19 1.15 6.51
CA CYS A 152 11.37 0.29 6.73
C CYS A 152 11.03 -1.20 6.57
N GLY A 153 9.90 -1.65 7.13
CA GLY A 153 9.44 -3.03 7.02
C GLY A 153 8.98 -3.46 5.62
N GLN A 154 8.59 -2.49 4.78
CA GLN A 154 8.17 -2.72 3.39
C GLN A 154 9.35 -2.83 2.41
N GLN A 155 10.57 -2.46 2.82
CA GLN A 155 11.74 -2.57 1.97
C GLN A 155 12.11 -4.05 1.71
N ALA A 156 12.79 -4.30 0.59
CA ALA A 156 13.29 -5.62 0.23
C ALA A 156 14.82 -5.54 -0.03
N PRO A 157 15.67 -5.97 0.92
CA PRO A 157 15.35 -6.51 2.24
C PRO A 157 14.82 -5.44 3.23
N PRO A 158 14.11 -5.84 4.30
CA PRO A 158 13.63 -4.90 5.31
C PRO A 158 14.78 -4.10 5.93
N VAL A 159 14.57 -2.80 6.11
CA VAL A 159 15.53 -1.91 6.77
C VAL A 159 15.38 -2.03 8.29
N PRO A 160 16.47 -2.21 9.05
CA PRO A 160 16.41 -2.26 10.51
C PRO A 160 15.88 -0.96 11.12
N THR A 161 15.02 -1.06 12.13
CA THR A 161 14.50 0.10 12.88
C THR A 161 15.18 0.26 14.25
N ARG A 162 16.19 -0.56 14.54
CA ARG A 162 17.01 -0.55 15.75
C ARG A 162 18.48 -0.35 15.38
N ASP A 163 19.21 0.39 16.20
CA ASP A 163 20.64 0.59 16.01
C ASP A 163 21.46 -0.67 16.37
N ALA A 164 22.78 -0.62 16.18
CA ALA A 164 23.67 -1.75 16.48
C ALA A 164 23.68 -2.19 17.96
N LYS A 165 23.07 -1.41 18.86
CA LYS A 165 22.91 -1.71 20.29
C LYS A 165 21.47 -2.12 20.62
N GLU A 166 20.67 -2.51 19.62
CA GLU A 166 19.27 -2.90 19.75
C GLU A 166 18.34 -1.79 20.28
N ARG A 167 18.76 -0.52 20.24
CA ARG A 167 17.92 0.61 20.68
C ARG A 167 17.05 1.09 19.53
N PRO A 168 15.79 1.53 19.78
CA PRO A 168 14.98 2.14 18.73
C PRO A 168 15.72 3.30 18.08
N MET A 169 15.81 3.30 16.74
CA MET A 169 16.36 4.43 16.01
C MET A 169 15.48 5.67 16.19
N THR A 170 16.11 6.84 16.18
CA THR A 170 15.42 8.14 16.10
C THR A 170 14.82 8.33 14.70
N LEU A 171 13.91 9.31 14.55
CA LEU A 171 13.38 9.72 13.24
C LEU A 171 14.51 9.96 12.22
N ASN A 172 15.51 10.76 12.58
CA ASN A 172 16.66 11.03 11.71
C ASN A 172 17.45 9.75 11.36
N GLY A 173 17.60 8.83 12.32
CA GLY A 173 18.22 7.52 12.07
C GLY A 173 17.43 6.65 11.08
N LEU A 174 16.09 6.66 11.17
CA LEU A 174 15.22 5.97 10.21
C LEU A 174 15.33 6.59 8.80
N VAL A 175 15.34 7.92 8.70
CA VAL A 175 15.51 8.65 7.43
C VAL A 175 16.85 8.29 6.78
N ASP A 176 17.94 8.26 7.55
CA ASP A 176 19.26 7.90 7.05
C ASP A 176 19.31 6.46 6.55
N ALA A 177 18.70 5.52 7.29
CA ALA A 177 18.65 4.12 6.92
C ALA A 177 17.85 3.91 5.61
N LEU A 178 16.69 4.57 5.48
CA LEU A 178 15.85 4.52 4.27
C LEU A 178 16.53 5.17 3.06
N LYS A 179 17.22 6.30 3.25
CA LYS A 179 18.03 6.92 2.21
C LYS A 179 19.16 6.00 1.75
N LYS A 180 19.88 5.36 2.69
CA LYS A 180 20.96 4.41 2.38
C LYS A 180 20.45 3.18 1.62
N ALA A 181 19.22 2.76 1.91
CA ALA A 181 18.54 1.70 1.17
C ALA A 181 18.01 2.14 -0.21
N GLY A 182 18.17 3.40 -0.60
CA GLY A 182 17.70 3.95 -1.88
C GLY A 182 16.21 4.26 -1.92
N ALA A 183 15.48 4.12 -0.80
CA ALA A 183 14.05 4.41 -0.74
C ALA A 183 13.76 5.92 -0.87
N PHE A 184 14.68 6.77 -0.38
CA PHE A 184 14.56 8.22 -0.45
C PHE A 184 15.76 8.85 -1.15
N ASN A 185 15.50 9.88 -1.95
CA ASN A 185 16.54 10.79 -2.44
C ASN A 185 16.92 11.84 -1.37
N GLU A 186 17.96 12.63 -1.64
CA GLU A 186 18.44 13.64 -0.69
C GLU A 186 17.39 14.70 -0.35
N MET A 187 16.58 15.12 -1.33
CA MET A 187 15.58 16.16 -1.13
C MET A 187 14.51 15.70 -0.15
N VAL A 188 13.97 14.49 -0.35
CA VAL A 188 13.00 13.87 0.57
C VAL A 188 13.61 13.71 1.96
N ALA A 189 14.85 13.23 2.05
CA ALA A 189 15.53 13.08 3.33
C ALA A 189 15.69 14.41 4.09
N LYS A 190 16.06 15.50 3.41
CA LYS A 190 16.16 16.83 4.03
C LYS A 190 14.81 17.32 4.56
N GLN A 191 13.74 17.12 3.78
CA GLN A 191 12.40 17.50 4.19
C GLN A 191 11.92 16.72 5.43
N LEU A 192 12.17 15.40 5.45
CA LEU A 192 11.83 14.54 6.59
C LEU A 192 12.60 14.94 7.86
N ARG A 193 13.88 15.30 7.73
CA ARG A 193 14.69 15.79 8.87
C ARG A 193 14.15 17.10 9.42
N ALA A 194 13.75 18.03 8.55
CA ALA A 194 13.14 19.29 8.99
C ALA A 194 11.87 19.06 9.83
N TRP A 195 10.99 18.14 9.41
CA TRP A 195 9.81 17.78 10.21
C TRP A 195 10.15 17.04 11.50
N ALA A 196 11.19 16.19 11.49
CA ALA A 196 11.69 15.52 12.68
C ALA A 196 12.25 16.53 13.70
N ASP A 197 12.92 17.58 13.24
CA ASP A 197 13.47 18.65 14.09
C ASP A 197 12.33 19.47 14.73
N ILE A 198 11.29 19.86 13.96
CA ILE A 198 10.09 20.51 14.51
C ILE A 198 9.46 19.66 15.64
N ARG A 199 9.25 18.37 15.39
CA ARG A 199 8.72 17.45 16.41
C ARG A 199 9.64 17.38 17.62
N ASN A 200 10.95 17.31 17.43
CA ASN A 200 11.90 17.20 18.53
C ASN A 200 11.87 18.46 19.40
N HIS A 201 11.92 19.65 18.80
CA HIS A 201 11.80 20.91 19.53
C HIS A 201 10.48 20.97 20.31
N ALA A 202 9.36 20.57 19.70
CA ALA A 202 8.07 20.49 20.37
C ALA A 202 8.06 19.49 21.55
N ALA A 203 8.66 18.32 21.41
CA ALA A 203 8.72 17.30 22.47
C ALA A 203 9.71 17.65 23.60
N HIS A 204 10.70 18.51 23.34
CA HIS A 204 11.73 18.90 24.30
C HIS A 204 11.52 20.28 24.93
N GLY A 205 10.43 20.97 24.60
CA GLY A 205 10.10 22.26 25.22
C GLY A 205 10.76 23.48 24.57
N GLU A 206 11.39 23.30 23.41
CA GLU A 206 12.15 24.33 22.71
C GLU A 206 11.24 25.10 21.73
N PHE A 207 10.16 25.66 22.26
CA PHE A 207 9.04 26.20 21.46
C PHE A 207 9.40 27.44 20.64
N ASP A 208 10.46 28.16 21.00
CA ASP A 208 10.91 29.35 20.27
C ASP A 208 11.66 29.01 18.97
N LEU A 209 11.94 27.73 18.71
CA LEU A 209 12.70 27.27 17.54
C LEU A 209 11.83 26.93 16.32
N PHE A 210 10.51 26.98 16.45
CA PHE A 210 9.57 26.74 15.36
C PHE A 210 8.30 27.58 15.56
N THR A 211 7.58 27.83 14.46
CA THR A 211 6.37 28.65 14.48
C THR A 211 5.14 27.83 14.13
N ARG A 212 3.95 28.39 14.41
CA ARG A 212 2.67 27.83 13.94
C ARG A 212 2.65 27.59 12.43
N SER A 213 3.22 28.51 11.65
CA SER A 213 3.30 28.38 10.19
C SER A 213 4.17 27.20 9.75
N ASP A 214 5.26 26.91 10.47
CA ASP A 214 6.11 25.75 10.21
C ASP A 214 5.35 24.45 10.43
N VAL A 215 4.49 24.41 11.46
CA VAL A 215 3.64 23.25 11.76
C VAL A 215 2.53 23.10 10.73
N GLU A 216 1.89 24.17 10.27
CA GLU A 216 0.91 24.11 9.17
C GLU A 216 1.53 23.52 7.89
N LEU A 217 2.77 23.90 7.57
CA LEU A 217 3.51 23.35 6.43
C LEU A 217 3.91 21.89 6.68
N MET A 218 4.31 21.54 7.92
CA MET A 218 4.58 20.17 8.33
C MET A 218 3.35 19.28 8.15
N LEU A 219 2.17 19.69 8.60
CA LEU A 219 0.95 18.89 8.46
C LEU A 219 0.63 18.60 7.00
N LYS A 220 0.63 19.63 6.14
CA LYS A 220 0.41 19.48 4.69
C LYS A 220 1.46 18.55 4.06
N GLY A 221 2.72 18.74 4.45
CA GLY A 221 3.84 17.97 3.94
C GLY A 221 3.80 16.50 4.36
N VAL A 222 3.56 16.22 5.64
CA VAL A 222 3.43 14.86 6.17
C VAL A 222 2.23 14.16 5.53
N THR A 223 1.05 14.79 5.47
CA THR A 223 -0.12 14.21 4.80
C THR A 223 0.17 13.82 3.35
N ALA A 224 0.80 14.71 2.58
CA ALA A 224 1.21 14.43 1.21
C ALA A 224 2.25 13.29 1.13
N PHE A 225 3.21 13.27 2.06
CA PHE A 225 4.22 12.21 2.13
C PHE A 225 3.58 10.84 2.41
N LEU A 226 2.66 10.75 3.37
CA LEU A 226 1.96 9.51 3.71
C LEU A 226 1.16 8.96 2.52
N ALA A 227 0.41 9.81 1.82
CA ALA A 227 -0.32 9.43 0.61
C ALA A 227 0.59 8.89 -0.51
N GLY A 228 1.85 9.36 -0.55
CA GLY A 228 2.85 8.88 -1.50
C GLY A 228 3.50 7.54 -1.15
N HIS A 229 3.62 7.21 0.15
CA HIS A 229 4.54 6.18 0.63
C HIS A 229 3.90 5.05 1.46
N LEU A 230 2.71 5.24 2.03
CA LEU A 230 1.95 4.17 2.66
C LEU A 230 0.95 3.62 1.65
N ARG A 231 1.34 2.57 0.92
CA ARG A 231 0.53 1.86 -0.07
C ARG A 231 0.51 0.36 0.21
#